data_AF-A0A7J4KSJ3-F1
#
_entry.id   AF-A0A7J4KSJ3-F1
#
_cell.length_a   1.000
_cell.length_b   1.000
_cell.length_c   1.000
_cell.angle_alpha   90.00
_cell.angle_beta   90.00
_cell.angle_gamma   90.00
#
_symmetry.space_group_name_H-M   'P 1'
#
loop_
_entity.id
_entity.type
_entity.pdbx_description
1 polymer ?
#
loop_
_entity_poly.entity_id
_entity_poly.type
_entity_poly.pdbx_seq_one_letter_code
_entity_poly.pdbx_strand_id
1 'polypeptide(L)' 'MDTALAVFDGKKIRKIWVKDEWWFSVVDIVGVLTDSVDPKDYWYRLKKRELESSRVELSTFCPRLR' A
#
# COMPACT_ATOMS: atom_id res chain seq x y z
N MET A 1 -16.41 15.12 8.06
CA MET A 1 -15.10 14.57 7.68
C MET A 1 -14.88 14.98 6.26
N ASP A 2 -14.05 16.00 6.04
CA ASP A 2 -13.73 16.45 4.68
C ASP A 2 -12.77 15.45 4.04
N THR A 3 -13.22 14.80 2.97
CA THR A 3 -12.38 13.96 2.12
C THR A 3 -11.64 14.84 1.11
N ALA A 4 -10.34 15.05 1.33
CA ALA A 4 -9.48 15.69 0.34
C ALA A 4 -8.99 14.66 -0.69
N LEU A 5 -8.91 15.08 -1.96
CA LEU A 5 -8.33 14.24 -3.02
C LEU A 5 -6.82 14.10 -2.81
N ALA A 6 -6.34 12.87 -2.67
CA ALA A 6 -4.91 12.60 -2.59
C ALA A 6 -4.28 12.66 -3.99
N VAL A 7 -3.44 13.68 -4.23
CA VAL A 7 -2.65 13.82 -5.46
C VAL A 7 -1.22 13.40 -5.17
N PHE A 8 -0.79 12.29 -5.74
CA PHE A 8 0.54 11.73 -5.53
C PHE A 8 1.62 12.39 -6.40
N ASP A 9 1.63 13.73 -6.49
CA ASP A 9 2.63 14.61 -7.14
C ASP A 9 3.50 13.98 -8.27
N GLY A 10 2.86 13.45 -9.32
CA GLY A 10 3.55 12.84 -10.47
C GLY A 10 4.25 11.49 -10.20
N LYS A 11 4.19 10.96 -8.98
CA LYS A 11 4.70 9.65 -8.62
C LYS A 11 3.87 8.55 -9.29
N LYS A 12 4.56 7.59 -9.89
CA LYS A 12 3.91 6.46 -10.59
C LYS A 12 3.49 5.40 -9.58
N ILE A 13 2.19 5.20 -9.43
CA ILE A 13 1.61 4.10 -8.66
C ILE A 13 1.08 3.05 -9.63
N ARG A 14 1.54 1.81 -9.49
CA ARG A 14 1.02 0.69 -10.27
C ARG A 14 -0.43 0.46 -9.92
N LYS A 15 -1.25 0.31 -10.95
CA LYS A 15 -2.66 -0.02 -10.83
C LYS A 15 -3.09 -1.04 -11.88
N ILE A 16 -4.08 -1.87 -11.55
CA ILE A 16 -4.71 -2.81 -12.47
C ILE A 16 -6.24 -2.68 -12.36
N TRP A 17 -6.93 -2.96 -13.45
CA TRP A 17 -8.40 -2.99 -13.48
C TRP A 17 -8.86 -4.44 -13.29
N VAL A 18 -9.59 -4.72 -12.21
CA VAL A 18 -10.03 -6.07 -11.83
C VAL A 18 -11.44 -5.99 -11.29
N LYS A 19 -12.36 -6.79 -11.85
CA LYS A 19 -13.77 -6.87 -11.41
C LYS A 19 -14.44 -5.49 -11.28
N ASP A 20 -14.25 -4.67 -12.30
CA ASP A 20 -14.79 -3.30 -12.36
C ASP A 20 -14.28 -2.35 -11.27
N GLU A 21 -13.13 -2.67 -10.67
CA GLU A 21 -12.47 -1.88 -9.64
C GLU A 21 -11.00 -1.62 -9.97
N TRP A 22 -10.49 -0.48 -9.49
CA TRP A 22 -9.07 -0.17 -9.52
C TRP A 22 -8.37 -0.77 -8.30
N TRP A 23 -7.36 -1.60 -8.57
CA TRP A 23 -6.46 -2.13 -7.56
C TRP A 23 -5.13 -1.41 -7.66
N PHE A 24 -4.54 -1.06 -6.52
CA PHE A 24 -3.32 -0.25 -6.45
C PHE A 24 -2.20 -0.99 -5.70
N SER A 25 -0.96 -0.70 -6.06
CA SER A 25 0.20 -1.20 -5.35
C SER A 25 0.36 -0.48 -4.01
N VAL A 26 0.10 -1.19 -2.91
CA VAL A 26 0.32 -0.68 -1.55
C VAL A 26 1.79 -0.32 -1.33
N VAL A 27 2.73 -1.09 -1.89
CA VAL A 27 4.17 -0.79 -1.78
C VAL A 27 4.51 0.54 -2.43
N ASP A 28 3.88 0.88 -3.56
CA ASP A 28 4.15 2.14 -4.25
C ASP A 28 3.58 3.30 -3.43
N ILE A 29 2.37 3.15 -2.88
CA ILE A 29 1.75 4.13 -1.98
C ILE A 29 2.62 4.35 -0.74
N VAL A 30 3.10 3.28 -0.09
CA VAL A 30 4.04 3.37 1.03
C VAL A 30 5.28 4.16 0.64
N GLY A 31 5.87 3.86 -0.53
CA GLY A 31 7.03 4.60 -1.03
C GLY A 31 6.76 6.08 -1.21
N VAL A 32 5.60 6.46 -1.76
CA VAL A 32 5.22 7.87 -1.93
C VAL A 32 4.96 8.58 -0.60
N LEU A 33 4.38 7.89 0.38
CA LEU A 33 4.02 8.49 1.67
C LEU A 33 5.18 8.56 2.66
N THR A 34 6.18 7.70 2.52
CA THR A 34 7.28 7.58 3.50
C THR A 34 8.62 8.04 2.98
N ASP A 35 8.74 8.29 1.67
CA ASP A 35 10.01 8.50 0.97
C ASP A 35 11.07 7.43 1.30
N SER A 36 10.63 6.22 1.67
CA SER A 36 11.52 5.11 2.02
C SER A 36 12.38 4.71 0.83
N VAL A 37 13.68 4.55 1.07
CA VAL A 37 14.64 4.02 0.09
C VAL A 37 14.28 2.58 -0.31
N ASP A 38 13.75 1.80 0.63
CA ASP A 38 13.21 0.45 0.36
C ASP A 38 11.77 0.34 0.90
N PRO A 39 10.76 0.69 0.08
CA PRO A 39 9.37 0.60 0.50
C PRO A 39 8.88 -0.85 0.64
N LYS A 40 9.58 -1.84 0.05
CA LYS A 40 9.22 -3.25 0.21
C LYS A 40 9.61 -3.74 1.60
N ASP A 41 10.82 -3.42 2.07
CA ASP A 41 11.25 -3.73 3.44
C ASP A 41 10.37 -2.99 4.46
N TYR A 42 10.08 -1.71 4.21
CA TYR A 42 9.15 -0.95 5.07
C TYR A 42 7.79 -1.65 5.18
N TRP A 43 7.17 -2.00 4.05
CA TRP A 43 5.90 -2.71 4.03
C TRP A 43 6.01 -4.07 4.76
N TYR A 44 7.09 -4.82 4.55
CA TYR A 44 7.31 -6.08 5.24
C TYR A 44 7.36 -5.93 6.77
N ARG A 45 8.10 -4.94 7.27
CA ARG A 45 8.19 -4.63 8.71
C ARG A 45 6.84 -4.19 9.27
N LEU A 46 6.10 -3.37 8.52
CA LEU A 46 4.75 -2.96 8.90
C LEU A 46 3.83 -4.17 9.07
N LYS A 47 3.84 -5.11 8.12
CA LYS A 47 3.06 -6.35 8.23
C LYS A 47 3.39 -7.17 9.47
N LYS A 48 4.69 -7.29 9.81
CA LYS A 48 5.10 -7.98 11.05
C LYS A 48 4.58 -7.27 12.29
N ARG A 49 4.75 -5.95 12.36
CA ARG A 49 4.30 -5.15 13.50
C ARG A 49 2.79 -5.24 13.71
N GLU A 50 2.00 -5.16 12.63
CA GLU A 50 0.54 -5.31 12.72
C GLU A 50 0.13 -6.73 13.11
N LEU A 51 0.80 -7.75 12.58
CA LEU A 51 0.55 -9.13 12.99
C LEU A 51 0.85 -9.35 14.48
N GLU A 52 1.90 -8.73 15.02
CA GLU A 52 2.26 -8.84 16.44
C GLU A 52 1.33 -8.04 17.36
N SER A 53 0.99 -6.80 16.97
CA SER A 53 0.25 -5.87 17.83
C SER A 53 -1.27 -6.05 17.76
N SER A 54 -1.83 -6.13 16.56
CA SER A 54 -3.28 -6.19 16.32
C SER A 54 -3.75 -7.59 15.91
N ARG A 55 -2.82 -8.55 15.70
CA ARG A 55 -3.09 -9.89 15.14
C ARG A 55 -3.71 -9.86 13.75
N VAL A 56 -3.53 -8.75 13.02
CA VAL A 56 -4.05 -8.57 11.67
C VAL A 56 -3.00 -9.01 10.65
N GLU A 57 -3.35 -9.98 9.82
CA GLU A 57 -2.52 -10.37 8.69
C GLU A 57 -2.84 -9.51 7.45
N LEU A 58 -2.04 -8.46 7.24
CA LEU A 58 -2.18 -7.56 6.09
C LEU A 58 -2.04 -8.25 4.73
N SER A 59 -1.39 -9.43 4.66
CA SER A 59 -1.32 -10.26 3.44
C SER A 59 -2.70 -10.64 2.91
N THR A 60 -3.66 -10.83 3.81
CA THR A 60 -5.01 -11.30 3.50
C THR A 60 -5.81 -10.22 2.76
N PHE A 61 -5.57 -8.96 3.10
CA PHE A 61 -6.27 -7.82 2.51
C PHE A 61 -5.55 -7.25 1.28
N CYS A 62 -4.22 -7.38 1.25
CA CYS A 62 -3.37 -6.81 0.19
C CYS A 62 -2.57 -7.92 -0.51
N PRO A 63 -3.23 -8.77 -1.31
CA PRO A 63 -2.53 -9.80 -2.08
C PRO A 63 -1.63 -9.17 -3.14
N ARG A 64 -0.61 -9.92 -3.56
CA ARG A 64 0.31 -9.46 -4.61
C ARG A 64 -0.47 -9.24 -5.91
N LEU A 65 -0.38 -8.02 -6.46
CA LEU A 65 -0.84 -7.76 -7.83
C LEU A 65 -0.10 -8.70 -8.78
N ARG A 66 -0.84 -9.51 -9.53
CA ARG A 66 -0.32 -10.37 -10.60
C ARG A 66 -0.33 -9.63 -11.93
#